data_AF-A0A2E6JGJ5-F1
#
_entry.id   AF-A0A2E6JGJ5-F1
#
_cell.length_a   1.000
_cell.length_b   1.000
_cell.length_c   1.000
_cell.angle_alpha   90.00
_cell.angle_beta   90.00
_cell.angle_gamma   90.00
#
_symmetry.space_group_name_H-M   'P 1'
#
loop_
_entity.id
_entity.type
_entity.pdbx_description
1 polymer ?
#
loop_
_entity_poly.entity_id
_entity_poly.type
_entity_poly.pdbx_seq_one_letter_code
_entity_poly.pdbx_strand_id
1 'polypeptide(L)'
;MFYKFQIFPLFILLNSYIFSQPTEPTSDYKYVLRIQREIEAQVGYYLDEPRTGDFKKVHSESMKYLLLAEEKPNDKSLQRRSEKVRQAVGQMIRKNYNPNIVKSEKKNIRYHYFFIDEFSKD
;
A
#
# COMPACT_ATOMS: atom_id res chain seq x y z
N MET A 1 -1.01 -26.70 54.76
CA MET A 1 -1.16 -25.43 54.02
C MET A 1 -0.04 -25.23 52.97
N PHE A 2 0.50 -26.31 52.36
CA PHE A 2 1.63 -26.23 51.41
C PHE A 2 1.22 -26.47 49.95
N TYR A 3 0.14 -27.22 49.70
CA TYR A 3 -0.30 -27.55 48.33
C TYR A 3 -0.83 -26.36 47.52
N LYS A 4 -1.32 -25.29 48.17
CA LYS A 4 -1.83 -24.10 47.46
C LYS A 4 -0.71 -23.28 46.80
N PHE A 5 0.50 -23.29 47.35
CA PHE A 5 1.65 -22.55 46.79
C PHE A 5 2.33 -23.28 45.62
N GLN A 6 2.14 -24.60 45.48
CA GLN A 6 2.69 -25.39 44.36
C GLN A 6 1.91 -25.23 43.05
N ILE A 7 0.66 -24.75 43.09
CA ILE A 7 -0.18 -24.57 41.90
C ILE A 7 0.26 -23.34 41.10
N PHE A 8 0.80 -22.32 41.78
CA PHE A 8 1.23 -21.07 41.17
C PHE A 8 2.38 -21.24 40.14
N PRO A 9 3.49 -21.95 40.44
CA PRO A 9 4.53 -22.18 39.44
C PRO A 9 4.06 -23.10 38.30
N LEU A 10 3.15 -24.04 38.57
CA LEU A 10 2.57 -24.91 37.55
C LEU A 10 1.72 -24.10 36.55
N PHE A 11 0.98 -23.10 37.03
CA PHE A 11 0.19 -22.20 36.19
C PHE A 11 1.09 -21.31 35.31
N ILE A 12 2.23 -20.84 35.83
CA ILE A 12 3.21 -20.07 35.03
C ILE A 12 3.83 -20.94 33.94
N LEU A 13 4.18 -22.20 34.25
CA LEU A 13 4.76 -23.13 33.28
C LEU A 13 3.74 -23.53 32.19
N LEU A 14 2.47 -23.72 32.54
CA LEU A 14 1.41 -24.06 31.59
C LEU A 14 1.01 -22.88 30.67
N ASN A 15 1.19 -21.63 31.14
CA ASN A 15 0.96 -20.43 30.32
C ASN A 15 2.18 -20.03 29.47
N SER A 16 3.31 -20.72 29.59
CA SER A 16 4.51 -20.42 28.78
C SER A 16 4.39 -20.79 27.30
N TYR A 17 3.28 -21.42 26.89
CA TYR A 17 2.82 -21.49 25.49
C TYR A 17 2.25 -20.15 25.01
N ILE A 18 2.86 -19.03 25.41
CA ILE A 18 2.62 -17.73 24.83
C ILE A 18 3.00 -17.87 23.36
N PHE A 19 2.00 -17.73 22.50
CA PHE A 19 2.10 -17.72 21.05
C PHE A 19 3.33 -16.89 20.63
N SER A 20 4.40 -17.59 20.27
CA SER A 20 5.55 -17.01 19.59
C SER A 20 5.04 -16.48 18.24
N GLN A 21 5.20 -15.18 18.01
CA GLN A 21 4.94 -14.55 16.72
C GLN A 21 5.73 -15.31 15.64
N PRO A 22 5.15 -15.59 14.45
CA PRO A 22 5.81 -16.43 13.47
C PRO A 22 7.21 -15.91 13.14
N THR A 23 8.13 -16.87 13.11
CA THR A 23 9.57 -16.75 12.93
C THR A 23 9.90 -16.10 11.59
N GLU A 24 10.18 -14.81 11.63
CA GLU A 24 10.64 -13.96 10.53
C GLU A 24 9.71 -13.74 9.33
N PRO A 25 9.55 -12.47 8.88
CA PRO A 25 8.84 -12.18 7.66
C PRO A 25 9.60 -12.70 6.43
N THR A 26 8.86 -13.10 5.40
CA THR A 26 9.42 -13.58 4.13
C THR A 26 10.29 -12.50 3.47
N SER A 27 11.24 -12.92 2.63
CA SER A 27 12.10 -12.01 1.86
C SER A 27 11.27 -11.05 0.98
N ASP A 28 10.22 -11.56 0.35
CA ASP A 28 9.28 -10.78 -0.45
C ASP A 28 8.56 -9.74 0.40
N TYR A 29 8.13 -10.09 1.61
CA TYR A 29 7.52 -9.13 2.53
C TYR A 29 8.49 -8.01 2.92
N LYS A 30 9.72 -8.36 3.33
CA LYS A 30 10.77 -7.40 3.67
C LYS A 30 11.06 -6.46 2.49
N TYR A 31 11.11 -6.99 1.27
CA TYR A 31 11.32 -6.21 0.04
C TYR A 31 10.16 -5.23 -0.23
N VAL A 32 8.92 -5.72 -0.24
CA VAL A 32 7.74 -4.88 -0.51
C VAL A 32 7.60 -3.77 0.53
N LEU A 33 7.82 -4.09 1.80
CA LEU A 33 7.79 -3.11 2.88
C LEU A 33 8.84 -2.01 2.69
N ARG A 34 10.08 -2.37 2.31
CA ARG A 34 11.14 -1.39 2.03
C ARG A 34 10.74 -0.45 0.90
N ILE A 35 10.25 -0.99 -0.22
CA ILE A 35 9.81 -0.19 -1.37
C ILE A 35 8.69 0.78 -0.98
N GLN A 36 7.71 0.30 -0.21
CA GLN A 36 6.63 1.17 0.25
C GLN A 36 7.16 2.33 1.10
N ARG A 37 8.05 2.06 2.05
CA ARG A 37 8.64 3.10 2.90
C ARG A 37 9.51 4.07 2.11
N GLU A 38 10.28 3.58 1.15
CA GLU A 38 11.07 4.44 0.26
C GLU A 38 10.17 5.38 -0.54
N ILE A 39 9.04 4.90 -1.06
CA ILE A 39 8.08 5.74 -1.79
C ILE A 39 7.42 6.77 -0.88
N GLU A 40 6.95 6.35 0.30
CA GLU A 40 6.32 7.25 1.28
C GLU A 40 7.29 8.35 1.77
N ALA A 41 8.60 8.08 1.74
CA ALA A 41 9.64 9.05 2.07
C ALA A 41 9.97 10.02 0.93
N GLN A 42 9.57 9.74 -0.32
CA GLN A 42 9.85 10.65 -1.44
C GLN A 42 8.86 11.82 -1.44
N VAL A 43 9.38 13.06 -1.42
CA VAL A 43 8.56 14.28 -1.47
C VAL A 43 7.65 14.30 -2.72
N GLY A 44 8.19 13.86 -3.87
CA GLY A 44 7.45 13.79 -5.13
C GLY A 44 6.19 12.92 -5.07
N TYR A 45 6.07 11.99 -4.12
CA TYR A 45 4.85 11.21 -3.92
C TYR A 45 3.62 12.06 -3.56
N TYR A 46 3.84 13.16 -2.86
CA TYR A 46 2.78 14.08 -2.41
C TYR A 46 2.59 15.29 -3.34
N LEU A 47 3.44 15.43 -4.35
CA LEU A 47 3.37 16.50 -5.35
C LEU A 47 2.64 16.01 -6.60
N ASP A 48 2.04 16.90 -7.39
CA ASP A 48 1.46 16.57 -8.70
C ASP A 48 2.52 16.56 -9.81
N GLU A 49 3.57 15.76 -9.61
CA GLU A 49 4.64 15.56 -10.57
C GLU A 49 4.33 14.41 -11.55
N PRO A 50 4.97 14.38 -12.72
CA PRO A 50 4.80 13.30 -13.70
C PRO A 50 5.13 11.92 -13.13
N ARG A 51 6.07 11.87 -12.18
CA ARG A 51 6.51 10.63 -11.51
C ARG A 51 5.53 10.15 -10.42
N THR A 52 4.69 11.04 -9.91
CA THR A 52 3.74 10.76 -8.83
C THR A 52 2.75 9.66 -9.18
N GLY A 53 2.26 9.64 -10.43
CA GLY A 53 1.34 8.60 -10.87
C GLY A 53 1.95 7.19 -10.75
N ASP A 54 3.24 7.05 -11.08
CA ASP A 54 3.95 5.79 -10.95
C ASP A 54 4.26 5.45 -9.49
N PHE A 55 4.63 6.43 -8.66
CA PHE A 55 4.77 6.21 -7.21
C PHE A 55 3.47 5.74 -6.56
N LYS A 56 2.34 6.38 -6.87
CA LYS A 56 0.99 5.97 -6.40
C LYS A 56 0.62 4.57 -6.86
N LYS A 57 0.96 4.21 -8.11
CA LYS A 57 0.75 2.86 -8.62
C LYS A 57 1.54 1.83 -7.81
N VAL A 58 2.85 2.04 -7.62
CA VAL A 58 3.68 1.11 -6.86
C VAL A 58 3.22 1.04 -5.39
N HIS A 59 2.93 2.18 -4.76
CA HIS A 59 2.39 2.24 -3.40
C HIS A 59 1.11 1.41 -3.26
N SER A 60 0.16 1.58 -4.19
CA SER A 60 -1.11 0.85 -4.16
C SER A 60 -0.94 -0.67 -4.29
N GLU A 61 -0.01 -1.13 -5.12
CA GLU A 61 0.27 -2.56 -5.28
C GLU A 61 1.01 -3.13 -4.06
N SER A 62 1.94 -2.36 -3.48
CA SER A 62 2.62 -2.73 -2.23
C SER A 62 1.64 -2.86 -1.07
N MET A 63 0.74 -1.88 -0.91
CA MET A 63 -0.29 -1.90 0.13
C MET A 63 -1.19 -3.13 0.01
N LYS A 64 -1.64 -3.44 -1.21
CA LYS A 64 -2.45 -4.62 -1.50
C LYS A 64 -1.73 -5.94 -1.19
N TYR A 65 -0.41 -5.99 -1.33
CA TYR A 65 0.40 -7.15 -0.94
C TYR A 65 0.50 -7.24 0.58
N LEU A 66 0.85 -6.15 1.26
CA LEU A 66 1.05 -6.14 2.72
C LEU A 66 -0.24 -6.50 3.46
N LEU A 67 -1.38 -5.92 3.06
CA LEU A 67 -2.68 -6.23 3.64
C LEU A 67 -3.02 -7.73 3.50
N LEU A 68 -2.76 -8.30 2.32
CA LEU A 68 -2.97 -9.75 2.13
C LEU A 68 -2.00 -10.57 2.97
N ALA A 69 -0.74 -10.16 3.09
CA ALA A 69 0.26 -10.87 3.87
C ALA A 69 -0.06 -10.85 5.38
N GLU A 70 -0.66 -9.77 5.86
CA GLU A 70 -1.15 -9.63 7.23
C GLU A 70 -2.42 -10.48 7.48
N GLU A 71 -3.36 -10.50 6.53
CA GLU A 71 -4.60 -11.30 6.66
C GLU A 71 -4.34 -12.81 6.48
N LYS A 72 -3.56 -13.18 5.46
CA LYS A 72 -3.35 -14.56 4.99
C LYS A 72 -1.91 -14.78 4.56
N PRO A 73 -0.98 -15.02 5.50
CA PRO A 73 0.46 -15.12 5.23
C PRO A 73 0.86 -16.29 4.31
N ASN A 74 0.02 -17.33 4.21
CA ASN A 74 0.28 -18.53 3.40
C ASN A 74 -0.52 -18.56 2.10
N ASP A 75 -1.12 -17.44 1.67
CA ASP A 75 -1.91 -17.38 0.45
C ASP A 75 -1.01 -17.49 -0.80
N LYS A 76 -1.34 -18.41 -1.71
CA LYS A 76 -0.62 -18.62 -2.97
C LYS A 76 -0.60 -17.38 -3.86
N SER A 77 -1.57 -16.48 -3.71
CA SER A 77 -1.65 -15.23 -4.46
C SER A 77 -0.63 -14.18 -4.01
N LEU A 78 0.04 -14.35 -2.86
CA LEU A 78 1.13 -13.48 -2.42
C LEU A 78 2.28 -13.46 -3.41
N GLN A 79 2.68 -14.61 -3.94
CA GLN A 79 3.76 -14.70 -4.94
C GLN A 79 3.40 -13.91 -6.21
N ARG A 80 2.17 -14.06 -6.71
CA ARG A 80 1.69 -13.30 -7.87
C ARG A 80 1.65 -11.80 -7.61
N ARG A 81 1.33 -11.39 -6.38
CA ARG A 81 1.30 -9.98 -5.98
C ARG A 81 2.72 -9.41 -5.81
N SER A 82 3.66 -10.16 -5.26
CA SER A 82 5.07 -9.72 -5.15
C SER A 82 5.69 -9.51 -6.53
N GLU A 83 5.37 -10.37 -7.50
CA GLU A 83 5.75 -10.17 -8.91
C GLU A 83 5.16 -8.89 -9.51
N LYS A 84 3.88 -8.59 -9.26
CA LYS A 84 3.26 -7.34 -9.71
C LYS A 84 3.96 -6.11 -9.13
N VAL A 85 4.33 -6.14 -7.86
CA VAL A 85 5.10 -5.05 -7.23
C VAL A 85 6.44 -4.89 -7.95
N ARG A 86 7.19 -5.98 -8.16
CA ARG A 86 8.47 -5.95 -8.90
C ARG A 86 8.32 -5.39 -10.31
N GLN A 87 7.27 -5.78 -11.02
CA GLN A 87 6.97 -5.27 -12.37
C GLN A 87 6.64 -3.76 -12.34
N ALA A 88 5.82 -3.31 -11.38
CA ALA A 88 5.49 -1.91 -11.23
C ALA A 88 6.73 -1.05 -10.90
N VAL A 89 7.59 -1.53 -10.00
CA VAL A 89 8.88 -0.91 -9.68
C VAL A 89 9.77 -0.86 -10.92
N GLY A 90 9.89 -1.97 -11.66
CA GLY A 90 10.68 -2.03 -12.89
C GLY A 90 10.20 -1.07 -13.97
N GLN A 91 8.88 -0.94 -14.15
CA GLN A 91 8.28 0.02 -15.08
C GLN A 91 8.58 1.47 -14.66
N MET A 92 8.46 1.79 -13.37
CA MET A 92 8.78 3.10 -12.83
C MET A 92 10.25 3.48 -13.04
N ILE A 93 11.17 2.54 -12.81
CA ILE A 93 12.62 2.78 -12.98
C ILE A 93 13.00 2.97 -14.45
N ARG A 94 12.39 2.21 -15.36
CA ARG A 94 12.70 2.27 -16.80
C ARG A 94 12.14 3.51 -17.49
N LYS A 95 11.10 4.13 -16.93
CA LYS A 95 10.51 5.33 -17.49
C LYS A 95 11.48 6.50 -17.36
N ASN A 96 11.79 7.11 -18.50
CA ASN A 96 12.50 8.38 -18.53
C ASN A 96 11.47 9.52 -18.47
N TYR A 97 11.48 10.29 -17.38
CA TYR A 97 10.58 11.43 -17.20
C TYR A 97 11.24 12.67 -17.80
N ASN A 98 10.58 13.30 -18.77
CA ASN A 98 11.03 14.60 -19.27
C ASN A 98 10.71 15.66 -18.19
N PRO A 99 11.72 16.33 -17.59
CA PRO A 99 11.47 17.36 -16.58
C PRO A 99 10.86 18.63 -17.17
N ASN A 100 11.01 18.85 -18.48
CA ASN A 100 10.53 20.04 -19.18
C ASN A 100 9.18 19.78 -19.84
N ILE A 101 8.16 19.43 -19.06
CA ILE A 101 6.80 19.37 -19.57
C ILE A 101 6.29 20.81 -19.74
N VAL A 102 6.04 21.20 -20.99
CA VAL A 102 5.35 22.45 -21.28
C VAL A 102 3.96 22.35 -20.66
N LYS A 103 3.68 23.18 -19.64
CA LYS A 103 2.33 23.30 -19.07
C LYS A 103 1.39 23.65 -20.22
N SER A 104 0.45 22.77 -20.53
CA SER A 104 -0.64 23.16 -21.43
C SER A 104 -1.51 24.15 -20.69
N GLU A 105 -1.58 25.38 -21.20
CA GLU A 105 -2.55 26.35 -20.70
C GLU A 105 -3.94 25.79 -20.98
N LYS A 106 -4.66 25.39 -19.92
CA LYS A 106 -6.07 25.06 -20.06
C LYS A 106 -6.79 26.34 -20.50
N LYS A 107 -7.30 26.35 -21.74
CA LYS A 107 -8.21 27.41 -22.20
C LYS A 107 -9.35 27.51 -21.18
N ASN A 108 -9.66 28.72 -20.74
CA ASN A 108 -10.79 28.99 -19.85
C ASN A 108 -12.09 28.75 -20.65
N ILE A 109 -12.60 27.52 -20.63
CA ILE A 109 -13.87 27.18 -21.25
C ILE A 109 -14.96 27.67 -20.30
N ARG A 110 -15.52 28.85 -20.59
CA ARG A 110 -16.71 29.34 -19.89
C ARG A 110 -17.88 28.46 -20.31
N TYR A 111 -18.37 27.61 -19.41
CA TYR A 111 -19.58 26.84 -19.65
C TYR A 111 -20.75 27.83 -19.78
N HIS A 112 -21.35 27.91 -20.97
CA HIS A 112 -22.67 28.52 -21.12
C HIS A 112 -23.70 27.49 -20.69
N TYR A 113 -24.21 27.63 -19.47
CA TYR A 113 -25.39 26.90 -19.03
C TYR A 113 -26.58 27.48 -19.79
N PHE A 114 -27.09 26.74 -20.77
CA PHE A 114 -28.39 27.02 -21.35
C PHE A 114 -29.43 26.65 -20.29
N PHE A 115 -30.13 27.64 -19.75
CA PHE A 115 -31.34 27.39 -18.97
C PHE A 115 -32.40 26.90 -19.96
N ILE A 116 -32.77 25.62 -19.86
CA ILE A 116 -33.90 25.05 -20.59
C ILE A 116 -35.15 25.56 -19.88
N ASP A 117 -35.80 26.57 -20.48
CA ASP A 117 -36.99 27.24 -19.95
C ASP A 117 -38.30 26.45 -20.21
N GLU A 118 -38.20 25.14 -20.44
CA GLU A 118 -39.34 24.28 -20.84
C GLU A 118 -40.17 23.73 -19.67
N PHE A 119 -39.90 24.12 -18.43
CA PHE A 119 -40.75 23.75 -17.29
C PHE A 119 -41.86 24.78 -16.97
N SER A 120 -42.16 25.72 -17.87
CA SER A 120 -43.16 26.78 -17.66
C SER A 120 -44.43 26.65 -18.53
N LYS A 121 -44.90 25.42 -18.78
CA LYS A 121 -46.24 25.19 -19.35
C LYS A 121 -47.02 24.18 -18.54
N ASP A 122 -47.53 24.67 -17.41
CA ASP A 122 -48.87 24.30 -16.93
C ASP A 122 -49.93 24.96 -17.83
#